data_AF-A0A0Q6KYN9-F1
#
_entry.id   AF-A0A0Q6KYN9-F1
#
_cell.length_a   1.000
_cell.length_b   1.000
_cell.length_c   1.000
_cell.angle_alpha   90.00
_cell.angle_beta   90.00
_cell.angle_gamma   90.00
#
_symmetry.space_group_name_H-M   'P 1'
#
loop_
_entity.id
_entity.type
_entity.pdbx_description
1 polymer ?
#
loop_
_entity_poly.entity_id
_entity_poly.type
_entity_poly.pdbx_seq_one_letter_code
_entity_poly.pdbx_strand_id
1 'polypeptide(L)' 'MIGLGVAAVHAGHKVRYFTAADLVETLYRGLADNTVGKIIESLLRVDLIIIDEMGFAPLDDTGTQLLFRLVAGA' A
#
# COMPACT_ATOMS: atom_id res chain seq x y z
N MET A 1 4.99 -15.74 6.79
CA MET A 1 4.35 -14.49 7.25
C MET A 1 2.86 -14.58 6.91
N ILE A 2 2.07 -15.37 7.65
CA ILE A 2 0.66 -15.66 7.30
C ILE A 2 -0.28 -15.44 8.51
N GLY A 3 0.24 -15.48 9.74
CA GLY A 3 -0.58 -15.43 10.96
C GLY A 3 -1.28 -14.08 11.22
N LEU A 4 -0.60 -12.95 11.02
CA LEU A 4 -1.15 -11.65 11.42
C LEU A 4 -2.27 -11.15 10.50
N GLY A 5 -2.07 -11.27 9.17
CA GLY A 5 -3.08 -10.90 8.19
C GLY A 5 -4.33 -11.76 8.27
N VAL A 6 -4.15 -13.08 8.46
CA VAL A 6 -5.25 -14.02 8.62
C VAL A 6 -6.00 -13.76 9.94
N ALA A 7 -5.30 -13.49 11.05
CA ALA A 7 -5.94 -13.15 12.32
C ALA A 7 -6.73 -11.84 12.24
N ALA A 8 -6.20 -10.81 11.56
CA ALA A 8 -6.88 -9.54 11.38
C ALA A 8 -8.14 -9.67 10.49
N VAL A 9 -8.08 -10.44 9.40
CA VAL A 9 -9.28 -10.75 8.59
C VAL A 9 -10.32 -11.52 9.41
N HIS A 10 -9.91 -12.51 10.20
CA HIS A 10 -10.83 -13.26 11.07
C HIS A 10 -11.43 -12.41 12.19
N ALA A 11 -10.73 -11.37 12.64
CA ALA A 11 -11.23 -10.39 13.60
C ALA A 11 -12.18 -9.33 12.97
N GLY A 12 -12.45 -9.43 11.66
CA GLY A 12 -13.37 -8.52 10.94
C GLY A 12 -12.72 -7.22 10.46
N HIS A 13 -11.40 -7.08 10.57
CA HIS A 13 -10.68 -5.92 10.06
C HIS A 13 -10.57 -5.99 8.53
N LYS A 14 -10.72 -4.83 7.87
CA LYS A 14 -10.45 -4.72 6.44
C LYS A 14 -8.95 -4.73 6.24
N VAL A 15 -8.43 -5.88 5.83
CA VAL A 15 -7.01 -6.05 5.49
C VAL A 15 -6.83 -5.97 3.98
N ARG A 16 -5.84 -5.20 3.53
CA ARG A 16 -5.36 -5.20 2.14
C ARG A 16 -3.96 -5.77 2.09
N TYR A 17 -3.72 -6.60 1.08
CA TYR A 17 -2.40 -7.14 0.79
C TYR A 17 -1.92 -6.57 -0.54
N PHE A 18 -0.67 -6.13 -0.58
CA PHE A 18 0.01 -5.70 -1.79
C PHE A 18 1.42 -6.28 -1.82
N THR A 19 1.90 -6.64 -3.01
CA THR A 19 3.35 -6.67 -3.22
C THR A 19 3.85 -5.24 -3.32
N ALA A 20 5.12 -5.00 -2.97
CA ALA A 20 5.71 -3.68 -3.12
C ALA A 20 5.69 -3.21 -4.58
N ALA A 21 5.86 -4.12 -5.53
CA ALA A 21 5.81 -3.83 -6.96
C ALA A 21 4.40 -3.37 -7.39
N ASP A 22 3.36 -4.10 -6.99
CA ASP A 22 1.97 -3.76 -7.31
C ASP A 22 1.54 -2.43 -6.66
N LEU A 23 1.98 -2.19 -5.42
CA LEU A 23 1.68 -0.95 -4.72
C LEU A 23 2.30 0.25 -5.44
N VAL A 24 3.57 0.15 -5.80
CA VAL A 24 4.29 1.19 -6.54
C VAL A 24 3.66 1.41 -7.90
N GLU A 25 3.34 0.36 -8.65
CA GLU A 25 2.64 0.48 -9.93
C GLU A 25 1.28 1.17 -9.79
N THR A 26 0.50 0.80 -8.78
CA THR A 26 -0.81 1.41 -8.50
C THR A 26 -0.68 2.89 -8.19
N LEU A 27 0.32 3.28 -7.39
CA LEU A 27 0.60 4.66 -7.06
C LEU A 27 1.10 5.44 -8.29
N TYR A 28 1.90 4.83 -9.16
CA TYR A 28 2.37 5.41 -10.41
C TYR A 28 1.24 5.70 -11.40
N ARG A 29 0.35 4.72 -11.62
CA ARG A 29 -0.84 4.90 -12.45
C ARG A 29 -1.73 6.00 -11.87
N GLY A 30 -1.93 5.99 -10.55
CA GLY A 30 -2.64 7.06 -9.87
C GLY A 30 -2.00 8.44 -10.05
N LEU A 31 -0.67 8.52 -10.07
CA LEU A 31 0.05 9.76 -10.29
C LEU A 31 -0.15 10.26 -11.72
N ALA A 32 -0.03 9.38 -12.71
CA ALA A 32 -0.29 9.69 -14.12
C ALA A 32 -1.74 10.17 -14.35
N ASP A 33 -2.70 9.55 -13.67
CA ASP A 33 -4.12 9.88 -13.76
C ASP A 33 -4.54 11.05 -12.84
N ASN A 34 -3.61 11.67 -12.10
CA ASN A 34 -3.89 12.68 -11.06
C ASN A 34 -4.90 12.21 -9.99
N THR A 35 -5.01 10.90 -9.76
CA THR A 35 -5.89 10.28 -8.77
C THR A 35 -5.14 9.70 -7.56
N VAL A 36 -3.81 9.83 -7.51
CA VAL A 36 -2.96 9.25 -6.45
C VAL A 36 -3.43 9.60 -5.03
N GLY A 37 -3.92 10.82 -4.81
CA GLY A 37 -4.46 11.24 -3.52
C GLY A 37 -5.69 10.43 -3.11
N LYS A 38 -6.62 10.19 -4.04
CA LYS A 38 -7.81 9.35 -3.79
C LYS A 38 -7.44 7.89 -3.54
N ILE A 39 -6.42 7.39 -4.25
CA ILE A 39 -5.91 6.03 -4.03
C ILE A 39 -5.32 5.93 -2.62
N ILE A 40 -4.44 6.85 -2.22
CA ILE A 40 -3.87 6.90 -0.88
C ILE A 40 -4.97 6.98 0.18
N GLU A 41 -5.95 7.88 0.03
CA GLU A 41 -7.09 7.97 0.97
C GLU A 41 -7.89 6.66 1.06
N SER A 42 -8.10 5.98 -0.07
CA SER A 42 -8.80 4.69 -0.10
C SER A 42 -8.00 3.60 0.60
N LEU A 43 -6.67 3.61 0.46
CA LEU A 43 -5.77 2.71 1.17
C LEU A 43 -5.79 2.99 2.68
N LEU A 44 -5.73 4.26 3.09
CA LEU A 44 -5.77 4.66 4.50
C LEU A 44 -7.10 4.35 5.22
N ARG A 45 -8.18 4.10 4.47
CA ARG A 45 -9.48 3.70 5.04
C ARG A 45 -9.53 2.24 5.52
N VAL A 46 -8.51 1.44 5.23
CA VAL A 46 -8.45 0.05 5.66
C VAL A 46 -7.71 -0.08 6.99
N ASP A 47 -8.10 -1.06 7.81
CA ASP A 47 -7.59 -1.21 9.16
C ASP A 47 -6.15 -1.76 9.20
N LEU A 48 -5.73 -2.46 8.14
CA LEU A 48 -4.39 -3.02 8.00
C LEU A 48 -3.98 -3.12 6.53
N ILE A 49 -2.80 -2.61 6.21
CA ILE A 49 -2.14 -2.85 4.92
C ILE A 49 -0.91 -3.70 5.17
N ILE A 50 -0.80 -4.80 4.43
CA ILE A 50 0.38 -5.67 4.43
C ILE A 50 1.08 -5.48 3.08
N ILE A 51 2.37 -5.14 3.14
CA ILE A 51 3.23 -5.01 1.97
C ILE A 51 4.28 -6.11 2.04
N ASP A 52 4.30 -6.99 1.05
CA ASP A 52 5.34 -8.02 0.91
C ASP A 52 6.34 -7.64 -0.19
N GLU A 53 7.48 -8.34 -0.22
CA GLU A 53 8.50 -8.20 -1.26
C GLU A 53 9.11 -6.78 -1.39
N MET A 54 9.09 -5.98 -0.31
CA MET A 54 9.66 -4.62 -0.27
C MET A 54 11.15 -4.52 -0.65
N GLY A 55 11.87 -5.63 -0.75
CA GLY A 55 13.27 -5.68 -1.19
C GLY A 55 13.48 -5.98 -2.68
N PHE A 56 12.42 -6.28 -3.44
CA PHE A 56 12.54 -6.68 -4.85
C PHE A 56 11.88 -5.69 -5.82
N ALA A 57 11.00 -4.83 -5.33
CA ALA A 57 10.40 -3.81 -6.15
C ALA A 57 11.42 -2.70 -6.48
N PRO A 58 11.56 -2.30 -7.75
CA PRO A 58 12.34 -1.13 -8.11
C PRO A 58 11.62 0.13 -7.62
N LEU A 59 11.92 0.55 -6.39
CA LEU A 59 11.55 1.86 -5.87
C LEU A 59 12.60 2.88 -6.32
N ASP A 60 12.18 3.82 -7.15
CA ASP A 60 12.91 5.05 -7.40
C ASP A 60 12.51 6.15 -6.39
N ASP A 61 13.08 7.33 -6.50
CA ASP A 61 12.86 8.43 -5.55
C ASP A 61 11.37 8.80 -5.44
N THR A 62 10.65 8.78 -6.56
CA THR A 62 9.22 9.12 -6.61
C THR A 62 8.37 8.02 -5.97
N GLY A 63 8.63 6.74 -6.27
CA GLY A 63 7.96 5.61 -5.62
C GLY A 63 8.20 5.61 -4.10
N THR A 64 9.42 5.92 -3.67
CA THR A 64 9.80 6.04 -2.27
C THR A 64 9.02 7.17 -1.57
N GLN A 65 8.91 8.34 -2.21
CA GLN A 65 8.18 9.47 -1.64
C GLN A 65 6.68 9.18 -1.52
N LEU A 66 6.08 8.49 -2.49
CA LEU A 66 4.66 8.09 -2.44
C LEU A 66 4.40 7.06 -1.35
N LEU A 67 5.30 6.08 -1.20
CA LEU A 67 5.20 5.08 -0.14
C LEU A 67 5.38 5.72 1.24
N PHE A 68 6.34 6.65 1.39
CA PHE A 68 6.51 7.42 2.61
C PHE A 68 5.27 8.27 2.92
N ARG A 69 4.65 8.89 1.91
CA ARG A 69 3.41 9.66 2.09
C ARG A 69 2.24 8.79 2.52
N LEU A 70 2.15 7.55 2.03
CA LEU A 70 1.16 6.57 2.48
C LEU A 70 1.39 6.20 3.95
N VAL A 71 2.64 5.91 4.34
CA VAL A 71 2.99 5.54 5.72
C VAL A 71 2.83 6.72 6.69
N ALA A 72 3.22 7.93 6.29
CA ALA A 72 3.12 9.14 7.10
C ALA A 72 1.68 9.70 7.18
N GLY A 73 0.80 9.29 6.26
CA GLY A 73 -0.62 9.63 6.27
C GLY A 73 -1.50 8.67 7.08
N ALA A 74 -0.94 7.53 7.52
CA ALA A 74 -1.58 6.57 8.43
C ALA A 74 -1.37 6.97 9.89
#